data_AF-A0A7C8ZKP0-F1
#
_entry.id   AF-A0A7C8ZKP0-F1
#
_cell.length_a   1.000
_cell.length_b   1.000
_cell.length_c   1.000
_cell.angle_alpha   90.00
_cell.angle_beta   90.00
_cell.angle_gamma   90.00
#
_symmetry.space_group_name_H-M   'P 1'
#
loop_
_entity.id
_entity.type
_entity.pdbx_description
1 polymer ?
#
loop_
_entity_poly.entity_id
_entity_poly.type
_entity_poly.pdbx_seq_one_letter_code
_entity_poly.pdbx_strand_id
1 'polypeptide(L)'
;MGSSDTKFLQELVLYAASAALSCLVLFVGLKQLDPNREASKKALEHKKEIAKRLGRPLINTNPYEDVIACDVINPDHIDVEFDSIGGLESIKQALYELVILPLRRPELFCHGKLLGPQKGVLLYGPPGTGKTMLAKAIAKESGAVFINVRISN
;
A
#
# COMPACT_ATOMS: atom_id res chain seq x y z
N MET A 1 -30.45 -7.84 -64.73
CA MET A 1 -30.57 -6.95 -63.55
C MET A 1 -29.86 -7.56 -62.33
N GLY A 2 -28.59 -7.97 -62.46
CA GLY A 2 -27.87 -8.67 -61.37
C GLY A 2 -26.39 -8.35 -61.26
N SER A 3 -25.83 -7.53 -62.16
CA SER A 3 -24.42 -7.11 -62.11
C SER A 3 -24.22 -5.81 -61.32
N SER A 4 -25.26 -5.00 -61.13
CA SER A 4 -25.18 -3.75 -60.37
C SER A 4 -25.22 -4.02 -58.86
N ASP A 5 -26.08 -4.94 -58.41
CA ASP A 5 -26.24 -5.26 -56.99
C ASP A 5 -24.98 -5.95 -56.42
N THR A 6 -24.32 -6.80 -57.21
CA THR A 6 -23.04 -7.42 -56.83
C THR A 6 -21.90 -6.42 -56.73
N LYS A 7 -21.90 -5.36 -57.56
CA LYS A 7 -20.90 -4.29 -57.52
C LYS A 7 -21.09 -3.40 -56.29
N PHE A 8 -22.34 -3.04 -55.97
CA PHE A 8 -22.66 -2.31 -54.75
C PHE A 8 -22.27 -3.07 -53.48
N LEU A 9 -22.54 -4.38 -53.46
CA LEU A 9 -22.13 -5.24 -52.34
C LEU A 9 -20.61 -5.28 -52.18
N GLN A 10 -19.86 -5.36 -53.28
CA GLN A 10 -18.39 -5.34 -53.25
C GLN A 10 -17.83 -4.00 -52.74
N GLU A 11 -18.38 -2.86 -53.18
CA GLU A 11 -17.96 -1.55 -52.69
C GLU A 11 -18.27 -1.36 -51.20
N LEU A 12 -19.44 -1.83 -50.75
CA LEU A 12 -19.85 -1.72 -49.34
C LEU A 12 -18.92 -2.57 -48.44
N VAL A 13 -18.57 -3.79 -48.87
CA VAL A 13 -17.62 -4.65 -48.15
C VAL A 13 -16.23 -4.02 -48.12
N LEU A 14 -15.77 -3.45 -49.23
CA LEU A 14 -14.46 -2.79 -49.31
C LEU A 14 -14.40 -1.54 -48.43
N TYR A 15 -15.47 -0.75 -48.37
CA TYR A 15 -15.58 0.40 -47.49
C TYR A 15 -15.59 -0.02 -46.01
N ALA A 16 -16.37 -1.03 -45.64
CA ALA A 16 -16.40 -1.55 -44.27
C ALA A 16 -15.03 -2.10 -43.84
N ALA A 17 -14.33 -2.82 -44.72
CA ALA A 17 -13.00 -3.35 -44.46
C ALA A 17 -11.98 -2.23 -44.25
N SER A 18 -11.99 -1.19 -45.08
CA SER A 18 -11.05 -0.06 -44.95
C SER A 18 -11.34 0.79 -43.70
N ALA A 19 -12.60 1.01 -43.36
CA ALA A 19 -13.01 1.67 -42.13
C ALA A 19 -12.58 0.88 -40.88
N ALA A 20 -12.73 -0.44 -40.89
CA ALA A 20 -12.28 -1.31 -39.80
C ALA A 20 -10.75 -1.28 -39.64
N LEU A 21 -10.00 -1.31 -40.75
CA LEU A 21 -8.54 -1.20 -40.75
C LEU A 21 -8.07 0.16 -40.19
N SER A 22 -8.68 1.25 -40.65
CA SER A 22 -8.39 2.60 -40.16
C SER A 22 -8.70 2.74 -38.66
N CYS A 23 -9.85 2.23 -38.22
CA CYS A 23 -10.23 2.22 -36.81
C CYS A 23 -9.25 1.42 -35.95
N LEU A 24 -8.80 0.25 -36.43
CA LEU A 24 -7.84 -0.58 -35.72
C LEU A 24 -6.47 0.10 -35.60
N VAL A 25 -6.00 0.75 -36.66
CA VAL A 25 -4.74 1.52 -36.64
C VAL A 25 -4.84 2.69 -35.67
N LEU A 26 -5.95 3.44 -35.67
CA LEU A 26 -6.19 4.52 -34.71
C LEU A 26 -6.24 4.00 -33.27
N PHE A 27 -6.95 2.90 -33.02
CA PHE A 27 -7.09 2.35 -31.67
C PHE A 27 -5.76 1.81 -31.12
N VAL A 28 -4.94 1.19 -31.96
CA VAL A 28 -3.60 0.72 -31.59
C VAL A 28 -2.64 1.90 -31.40
N GLY A 29 -2.68 2.90 -32.29
CA GLY A 29 -1.85 4.10 -32.20
C GLY A 29 -2.14 4.94 -30.96
N LEU A 30 -3.42 5.18 -30.66
CA LEU A 30 -3.84 5.88 -29.43
C LEU A 30 -3.41 5.12 -28.17
N LYS A 31 -3.41 3.77 -28.19
CA LYS A 31 -2.87 2.94 -27.09
C LYS A 31 -1.34 2.95 -26.96
N GLN A 32 -0.62 3.41 -27.98
CA GLN A 32 0.84 3.56 -27.98
C GLN A 32 1.26 4.96 -27.50
N LEU A 33 0.41 5.97 -27.69
CA LEU A 33 0.68 7.35 -27.33
C LEU A 33 0.43 7.69 -25.86
N ASP A 34 -0.03 6.74 -25.04
CA ASP A 34 -0.23 6.99 -23.60
C ASP A 34 1.15 7.10 -22.89
N PRO A 35 1.58 8.31 -22.49
CA PRO A 35 2.89 8.53 -21.89
C PRO A 35 2.99 7.90 -20.49
N ASN A 36 1.86 7.48 -19.90
CA ASN A 36 1.80 6.94 -18.53
C ASN A 36 1.78 5.40 -18.49
N ARG A 37 1.85 4.72 -19.64
CA ARG A 37 1.74 3.26 -19.73
C ARG A 37 2.85 2.52 -18.98
N GLU A 38 4.07 3.06 -18.97
CA GLU A 38 5.19 2.48 -18.23
C GLU A 38 5.04 2.66 -16.72
N ALA A 39 4.58 3.83 -16.28
CA ALA A 39 4.35 4.12 -14.87
C ALA A 39 3.17 3.29 -14.31
N SER A 40 2.10 3.09 -15.08
CA SER A 40 1.00 2.19 -14.70
C SER A 40 1.46 0.73 -14.57
N LYS A 41 2.36 0.26 -15.45
CA LYS A 41 2.96 -1.08 -15.35
C LYS A 41 3.85 -1.22 -14.12
N LYS A 42 4.73 -0.25 -13.84
CA LYS A 42 5.60 -0.24 -12.65
C LYS A 42 4.78 -0.23 -11.37
N ALA A 43 3.71 0.56 -11.30
CA ALA A 43 2.80 0.58 -10.17
C ALA A 43 2.12 -0.78 -9.96
N LEU A 44 1.69 -1.45 -11.05
CA LEU A 44 1.07 -2.77 -10.97
C LEU A 44 2.05 -3.87 -10.53
N GLU A 45 3.29 -3.82 -11.01
CA GLU A 45 4.37 -4.74 -10.60
C GLU A 45 4.71 -4.55 -9.12
N HIS A 46 4.87 -3.29 -8.70
CA HIS A 46 5.13 -2.95 -7.31
C HIS A 46 3.97 -3.41 -6.39
N LYS A 47 2.72 -3.23 -6.83
CA LYS A 47 1.53 -3.69 -6.12
C LYS A 47 1.48 -5.22 -6.00
N LYS A 48 1.83 -5.95 -7.06
CA LYS A 48 1.94 -7.43 -7.03
C LYS A 48 3.05 -7.90 -6.11
N GLU A 49 4.18 -7.21 -6.11
CA GLU A 49 5.31 -7.50 -5.23
C GLU A 49 4.95 -7.26 -3.76
N ILE A 50 4.36 -6.11 -3.44
CA ILE A 50 3.87 -5.80 -2.09
C ILE A 50 2.84 -6.84 -1.65
N ALA A 51 1.85 -7.18 -2.49
CA ALA A 51 0.84 -8.19 -2.15
C ALA A 51 1.47 -9.58 -1.88
N LYS A 52 2.51 -9.94 -2.66
CA LYS A 52 3.28 -11.17 -2.45
C LYS A 52 4.08 -11.14 -1.15
N ARG A 53 4.74 -10.02 -0.83
CA ARG A 53 5.50 -9.83 0.42
C ARG A 53 4.60 -9.84 1.66
N LEU A 54 3.41 -9.26 1.54
CA LEU A 54 2.45 -9.14 2.66
C LEU A 54 1.53 -10.36 2.80
N GLY A 55 1.48 -11.27 1.82
CA GLY A 55 0.63 -12.47 1.86
C GLY A 55 -0.87 -12.16 1.90
N ARG A 56 -1.30 -11.01 1.37
CA ARG A 56 -2.68 -10.51 1.45
C ARG A 56 -3.27 -10.30 0.06
N PRO A 57 -4.59 -10.47 -0.11
CA PRO A 57 -5.26 -10.21 -1.38
C PRO A 57 -5.07 -8.75 -1.81
N LEU A 58 -4.98 -8.52 -3.13
CA LEU A 58 -4.85 -7.19 -3.70
C LEU A 58 -6.10 -6.35 -3.36
N ILE A 59 -5.96 -5.44 -2.38
CA ILE A 59 -6.99 -4.45 -2.07
C ILE A 59 -7.00 -3.42 -3.20
N ASN A 60 -8.18 -2.89 -3.55
CA ASN A 60 -8.27 -1.73 -4.42
C ASN A 60 -7.66 -0.53 -3.69
N THR A 61 -6.50 -0.06 -4.14
CA THR A 61 -5.71 0.99 -3.49
C THR A 61 -5.57 2.19 -4.42
N ASN A 62 -5.48 3.37 -3.83
CA ASN A 62 -5.17 4.61 -4.55
C ASN A 62 -3.65 4.66 -4.86
N PRO A 63 -3.22 5.24 -6.00
CA PRO A 63 -1.82 5.56 -6.27
C PRO A 63 -1.01 6.11 -5.08
N TYR A 64 -1.60 6.94 -4.20
CA TYR A 64 -0.91 7.45 -3.00
C TYR A 64 -0.71 6.39 -1.90
N GLU A 65 -1.66 5.47 -1.75
CA GLU A 65 -1.55 4.37 -0.79
C GLU A 65 -0.47 3.37 -1.22
N ASP A 66 -0.29 3.18 -2.54
CA ASP A 66 0.78 2.34 -3.09
C ASP A 66 2.17 2.89 -2.72
N VAL A 67 2.33 4.22 -2.62
CA VAL A 67 3.58 4.86 -2.17
C VAL A 67 3.81 4.62 -0.67
N ILE A 68 2.78 4.79 0.16
CA ILE A 68 2.88 4.57 1.61
C ILE A 68 3.16 3.10 1.92
N ALA A 69 2.61 2.18 1.13
CA ALA A 69 2.81 0.75 1.28
C ALA A 69 4.29 0.33 1.20
N CYS A 70 5.16 1.13 0.56
CA CYS A 70 6.61 0.91 0.55
C CYS A 70 7.25 0.99 1.94
N ASP A 71 6.73 1.84 2.82
CA ASP A 71 7.26 2.11 4.16
C ASP A 71 6.57 1.28 5.26
N VAL A 72 5.68 0.36 4.85
CA VAL A 72 4.97 -0.55 5.74
C VAL A 72 5.87 -1.74 6.10
N ILE A 73 6.10 -1.93 7.40
CA ILE A 73 6.94 -2.99 7.95
C ILE A 73 6.08 -3.91 8.81
N ASN A 74 6.09 -5.21 8.48
CA ASN A 74 5.44 -6.24 9.28
C ASN A 74 6.24 -6.50 10.57
N PRO A 75 5.56 -6.82 11.69
CA PRO A 75 6.20 -7.07 12.97
C PRO A 75 7.21 -8.23 12.93
N ASP A 76 6.95 -9.26 12.10
CA ASP A 76 7.84 -10.43 11.95
C ASP A 76 9.22 -10.08 11.37
N HIS A 77 9.33 -8.94 10.68
CA HIS A 77 10.57 -8.45 10.08
C HIS A 77 11.28 -7.41 10.95
N ILE A 78 10.81 -7.22 12.19
CA ILE A 78 11.45 -6.32 13.15
C ILE A 78 12.37 -7.15 14.04
N ASP A 79 13.68 -6.88 13.97
CA ASP A 79 14.70 -7.64 14.73
C ASP A 79 14.91 -7.15 16.16
N VAL A 80 14.11 -6.18 16.63
CA VAL A 80 14.29 -5.52 17.94
C VAL A 80 13.17 -5.90 18.89
N GLU A 81 13.52 -6.36 20.09
CA GLU A 81 12.60 -6.71 21.17
C GLU A 81 12.75 -5.77 22.38
N PHE A 82 11.78 -5.80 23.30
CA PHE A 82 11.86 -5.02 24.55
C PHE A 82 13.08 -5.41 25.40
N ASP A 83 13.43 -6.69 25.38
CA ASP A 83 14.59 -7.25 26.09
C ASP A 83 15.92 -6.83 25.47
N SER A 84 15.93 -6.44 24.19
CA SER A 84 17.12 -5.90 23.51
C SER A 84 17.48 -4.48 23.96
N ILE A 85 16.58 -3.79 24.67
CA ILE A 85 16.77 -2.41 25.12
C ILE A 85 17.14 -2.42 26.60
N GLY A 86 18.37 -2.02 26.93
CA GLY A 86 18.82 -1.94 28.32
C GLY A 86 18.13 -0.82 29.11
N GLY A 87 17.65 -1.13 30.32
CA GLY A 87 17.06 -0.15 31.24
C GLY A 87 15.67 0.34 30.81
N LEU A 88 15.30 1.54 31.27
CA LEU A 88 14.00 2.18 30.98
C LEU A 88 12.78 1.37 31.44
N GLU A 89 12.93 0.50 32.45
CA GLU A 89 11.87 -0.43 32.88
C GLU A 89 10.55 0.27 33.24
N SER A 90 10.63 1.42 33.93
CA SER A 90 9.44 2.23 34.22
C SER A 90 8.72 2.74 32.96
N ILE A 91 9.48 3.09 31.92
CA ILE A 91 8.95 3.56 30.64
C ILE A 91 8.41 2.38 29.83
N LYS A 92 9.11 1.24 29.80
CA LYS A 92 8.62 0.02 29.14
C LYS A 92 7.28 -0.41 29.74
N GLN A 93 7.16 -0.43 31.06
CA GLN A 93 5.91 -0.76 31.76
C GLN A 93 4.79 0.22 31.39
N ALA A 94 5.07 1.53 31.43
CA ALA A 94 4.08 2.53 31.04
C ALA A 94 3.63 2.38 29.57
N LEU A 95 4.55 2.12 28.64
CA LEU A 95 4.24 1.89 27.24
C LEU A 95 3.47 0.59 27.02
N TYR A 96 3.74 -0.44 27.82
CA TYR A 96 3.00 -1.69 27.78
C TYR A 96 1.52 -1.45 28.09
N GLU A 97 1.22 -0.72 29.15
CA GLU A 97 -0.15 -0.40 29.57
C GLU A 97 -0.85 0.58 28.62
N LEU A 98 -0.14 1.60 28.13
CA LEU A 98 -0.72 2.69 27.35
C LEU A 98 -0.86 2.38 25.86
N VAL A 99 -0.01 1.52 25.30
CA VAL A 99 0.07 1.24 23.85
C VAL A 99 -0.13 -0.23 23.54
N ILE A 100 0.68 -1.12 24.13
CA ILE A 100 0.68 -2.55 23.75
C ILE A 100 -0.62 -3.22 24.18
N LEU A 101 -1.08 -2.97 25.41
CA LEU A 101 -2.26 -3.60 25.98
C LEU A 101 -3.54 -3.22 25.22
N PRO A 102 -3.82 -1.94 24.88
CA PRO A 102 -4.96 -1.59 24.05
C PRO A 102 -4.91 -2.18 22.63
N LEU A 103 -3.71 -2.35 22.05
CA LEU A 103 -3.56 -2.97 20.73
C LEU A 103 -3.78 -4.49 20.76
N ARG A 104 -3.30 -5.18 21.80
CA ARG A 104 -3.46 -6.64 21.94
C ARG A 104 -4.86 -7.05 22.42
N ARG A 105 -5.51 -6.23 23.25
CA ARG A 105 -6.82 -6.52 23.86
C ARG A 105 -7.79 -5.35 23.74
N PRO A 106 -8.20 -4.97 22.51
CA PRO A 106 -9.11 -3.85 22.30
C PRO A 106 -10.44 -4.03 23.04
N GLU A 107 -10.91 -5.27 23.23
CA GLU A 107 -12.16 -5.61 23.91
C GLU A 107 -12.27 -5.03 25.33
N LEU A 108 -11.14 -4.86 26.02
CA LEU A 108 -11.08 -4.29 27.37
C LEU A 108 -11.29 -2.76 27.38
N PHE A 109 -11.06 -2.09 26.25
CA PHE A 109 -11.10 -0.63 26.13
C PHE A 109 -12.30 -0.14 25.30
N CYS A 110 -13.03 -1.03 24.61
CA CYS A 110 -14.19 -0.66 23.79
C CYS A 110 -15.44 -0.25 24.60
N HIS A 111 -15.61 -0.76 25.83
CA HIS A 111 -16.87 -0.66 26.57
C HIS A 111 -16.86 0.41 27.68
N GLY A 112 -15.68 0.84 28.13
CA GLY A 112 -15.53 1.80 29.22
C GLY A 112 -15.24 3.22 28.71
N LYS A 113 -16.06 4.21 29.11
CA LYS A 113 -15.75 5.64 28.85
C LYS A 113 -14.56 6.17 29.68
N LEU A 114 -14.10 5.41 30.67
CA LEU A 114 -13.07 5.81 31.63
C LEU A 114 -11.64 5.46 31.19
N LEU A 115 -11.47 4.37 30.44
CA LEU A 115 -10.18 3.86 29.98
C LEU A 115 -10.20 3.78 28.46
N GLY A 116 -9.89 4.90 27.79
CA GLY A 116 -9.70 4.94 26.35
C GLY A 116 -8.23 4.72 25.96
N PRO A 117 -7.96 4.14 24.77
CA PRO A 117 -6.59 4.05 24.27
C PRO A 117 -5.99 5.45 24.09
N GLN A 118 -4.69 5.58 24.36
CA GLN A 118 -3.99 6.84 24.13
C GLN A 118 -3.95 7.15 22.64
N LYS A 119 -4.23 8.41 22.26
CA LYS A 119 -4.23 8.83 20.85
C LYS A 119 -2.83 8.89 20.24
N GLY A 120 -1.81 9.06 21.06
CA GLY A 120 -0.43 9.16 20.61
C GLY A 120 0.53 9.25 21.79
N VAL A 121 1.77 8.84 21.55
CA VAL A 121 2.86 8.89 22.52
C VAL A 121 4.03 9.66 21.92
N LEU A 122 4.57 10.60 22.68
CA LEU A 122 5.75 11.36 22.30
C LEU A 122 6.97 10.83 23.06
N LEU A 123 7.90 10.21 22.35
CA LEU A 123 9.20 9.82 22.89
C LEU A 123 10.20 10.97 22.65
N TYR A 124 10.65 11.64 23.72
CA TYR A 124 11.59 12.75 23.64
C TYR A 124 12.88 12.48 24.42
N GLY A 125 13.95 13.21 24.07
CA GLY A 125 15.24 13.14 24.76
C GLY A 125 16.42 13.34 23.80
N PRO A 126 17.67 13.35 24.31
CA PRO A 126 18.89 13.51 23.50
C PRO A 126 19.01 12.50 22.35
N PRO A 127 19.69 12.81 21.23
CA PRO A 127 19.93 11.83 20.17
C PRO A 127 20.70 10.62 20.72
N GLY A 128 20.44 9.43 20.20
CA GLY A 128 21.12 8.20 20.63
C GLY A 128 20.50 7.47 21.82
N THR A 129 19.46 7.99 22.48
CA THR A 129 18.80 7.30 23.63
C THR A 129 17.82 6.17 23.23
N GLY A 130 17.95 5.61 22.04
CA GLY A 130 17.15 4.44 21.62
C GLY A 130 15.67 4.69 21.31
N LYS A 131 15.18 5.93 21.17
CA LYS A 131 13.75 6.24 20.87
C LYS A 131 13.18 5.48 19.67
N THR A 132 13.90 5.47 18.55
CA THR A 132 13.48 4.76 17.33
C THR A 132 13.52 3.24 17.51
N MET A 133 14.48 2.75 18.28
CA MET A 133 14.60 1.33 18.61
C MET A 133 13.43 0.89 19.51
N LEU A 134 13.07 1.71 20.49
CA LEU A 134 11.91 1.51 21.35
C LEU A 134 10.60 1.48 20.55
N ALA A 135 10.41 2.42 19.61
CA ALA A 135 9.23 2.42 18.74
C ALA A 135 9.09 1.14 17.90
N LYS A 136 10.21 0.63 17.35
CA LYS A 136 10.24 -0.65 16.63
C LYS A 136 9.90 -1.83 17.56
N ALA A 137 10.47 -1.84 18.75
CA ALA A 137 10.23 -2.89 19.73
C ALA A 137 8.76 -2.92 20.18
N ILE A 138 8.11 -1.77 20.35
CA ILE A 138 6.66 -1.68 20.65
C ILE A 138 5.83 -2.30 19.53
N ALA A 139 6.18 -2.04 18.26
CA ALA A 139 5.46 -2.61 17.14
C ALA A 139 5.60 -4.14 17.09
N LYS A 140 6.81 -4.67 17.34
CA LYS A 140 7.05 -6.11 17.43
C LYS A 140 6.25 -6.75 18.57
N GLU A 141 6.33 -6.18 19.77
CA GLU A 141 5.60 -6.69 20.94
C GLU A 141 4.08 -6.62 20.75
N SER A 142 3.54 -5.51 20.24
CA SER A 142 2.10 -5.40 20.00
C SER A 142 1.59 -6.28 18.85
N GLY A 143 2.48 -6.82 18.00
CA GLY A 143 2.10 -7.49 16.76
C GLY A 143 1.47 -6.53 15.74
N ALA A 144 1.71 -5.22 15.91
CA ALA A 144 1.17 -4.19 15.05
C ALA A 144 2.10 -3.90 13.87
N VAL A 145 1.51 -3.42 12.79
CA VAL A 145 2.25 -2.95 11.61
C VAL A 145 2.95 -1.63 11.94
N PHE A 146 4.22 -1.51 11.58
CA PHE A 146 5.02 -0.30 11.76
C PHE A 146 5.12 0.48 10.44
N ILE A 147 4.79 1.78 10.46
CA ILE A 147 4.88 2.66 9.29
C ILE A 147 5.88 3.78 9.60
N ASN A 148 6.96 3.86 8.82
CA ASN A 148 7.98 4.89 8.99
C ASN A 148 7.72 6.09 8.07
N VAL A 149 7.03 7.10 8.57
CA VAL A 149 6.74 8.32 7.79
C VAL A 149 7.96 9.24 7.78
N ARG A 150 8.59 9.42 6.62
CA ARG A 150 9.70 10.37 6.42
C ARG A 150 9.20 11.63 5.72
N ILE A 151 9.67 12.79 6.20
CA ILE A 151 9.28 14.11 5.65
C ILE A 151 10.17 14.51 4.45
N SER A 152 11.37 13.94 4.31
CA SER A 152 12.29 14.18 3.20
C SER A 152 12.68 12.89 2.50
N ASN A 153 12.70 12.93 1.16
CA ASN A 153 13.11 11.84 0.27
C ASN A 153 14.51 12.12 -0.30
#